data_AF-A0A9N9RE64-F1
#
_entry.id   AF-A0A9N9RE64-F1
#
_cell.length_a   1.000
_cell.length_b   1.000
_cell.length_c   1.000
_cell.angle_alpha   90.00
_cell.angle_beta   90.00
_cell.angle_gamma   90.00
#
_symmetry.space_group_name_H-M   'P 1'
#
loop_
_entity.id
_entity.type
_entity.pdbx_description
1 polymer ?
#
loop_
_entity_poly.entity_id
_entity_poly.type
_entity_poly.pdbx_seq_one_letter_code
_entity_poly.pdbx_strand_id
1 'polypeptide(L)'
;MWQVYAHAVPHPFASSVAQEMFQGGFIPSDTDFRIFRDFGKLSGLDLAWNADGYVYHTRLDAPDRVPPAAIQRTGDNVLALVNGAYH
;
A
#
# COMPACT_ATOMS: atom_id res chain seq x y z
N MET A 1 -14.69 -2.02 -0.83
CA MET A 1 -13.26 -2.24 -0.52
C MET A 1 -12.80 -1.46 0.72
N TRP A 2 -13.00 -0.14 0.81
CA TRP A 2 -12.54 0.64 1.98
C TRP A 2 -13.15 0.20 3.31
N GLN A 3 -14.46 -0.05 3.35
CA GLN A 3 -15.13 -0.57 4.54
C GLN A 3 -14.64 -1.97 4.93
N VAL A 4 -14.45 -2.86 3.94
CA VAL A 4 -13.86 -4.19 4.18
C VAL A 4 -12.46 -4.05 4.76
N TYR A 5 -11.62 -3.16 4.21
CA TYR A 5 -10.29 -2.92 4.75
C TYR A 5 -10.32 -2.40 6.19
N ALA A 6 -11.18 -1.42 6.49
CA ALA A 6 -11.29 -0.85 7.83
C ALA A 6 -11.81 -1.83 8.88
N HIS A 7 -12.67 -2.78 8.51
CA HIS A 7 -13.34 -3.67 9.45
C HIS A 7 -12.79 -5.09 9.50
N ALA A 8 -12.24 -5.60 8.40
CA ALA A 8 -11.84 -7.01 8.28
C ALA A 8 -10.34 -7.23 8.48
N VAL A 9 -9.46 -6.24 8.19
CA VAL A 9 -8.02 -6.47 8.30
C VAL A 9 -7.52 -6.33 9.74
N PRO A 10 -6.60 -7.18 10.22
CA PRO A 10 -6.10 -7.14 11.59
C PRO A 10 -5.25 -5.92 11.94
N HIS A 11 -4.59 -5.32 10.94
CA HIS A 11 -3.66 -4.21 11.13
C HIS A 11 -3.97 -3.06 10.17
N PRO A 12 -5.15 -2.41 10.29
CA PRO A 12 -5.54 -1.36 9.35
C PRO A 12 -4.63 -0.15 9.50
N PHE A 13 -3.99 0.24 8.42
CA PHE A 13 -3.25 1.49 8.33
C PHE A 13 -3.46 2.11 6.95
N ALA A 14 -3.65 3.42 6.94
CA ALA A 14 -3.82 4.24 5.75
C ALA A 14 -3.35 5.66 6.04
N SER A 15 -2.81 6.34 5.03
CA SER A 15 -2.34 7.72 5.16
C SER A 15 -2.84 8.55 3.98
N SER A 16 -3.70 9.53 4.26
CA SER A 16 -4.16 10.50 3.26
C SER A 16 -3.02 11.37 2.75
N VAL A 17 -2.06 11.71 3.63
CA VAL A 17 -0.85 12.46 3.28
C VAL A 17 -0.01 11.69 2.27
N ALA A 18 0.20 10.39 2.48
CA ALA A 18 0.96 9.58 1.54
C ALA A 18 0.27 9.51 0.16
N GLN A 19 -1.06 9.35 0.15
CA GLN A 19 -1.84 9.37 -1.08
C GLN A 19 -1.69 10.69 -1.84
N GLU A 20 -1.77 11.83 -1.14
CA GLU A 20 -1.60 13.15 -1.72
C GLU A 20 -0.17 13.37 -2.26
N MET A 21 0.85 12.84 -1.59
CA MET A 21 2.23 12.90 -2.09
C MET A 21 2.42 12.14 -3.41
N PHE A 22 1.79 10.96 -3.56
CA PHE A 22 1.79 10.21 -4.83
C PHE A 22 1.00 10.93 -5.92
N GLN A 23 -0.22 11.39 -5.61
CA GLN A 23 -1.09 12.07 -6.58
C GLN A 23 -0.52 13.43 -7.03
N GLY A 24 0.16 14.12 -6.13
CA GLY A 24 0.85 15.38 -6.41
C GLY A 24 2.20 15.22 -7.11
N GLY A 25 2.69 14.00 -7.32
CA GLY A 25 3.97 13.72 -7.98
C GLY A 25 5.20 14.10 -7.16
N PHE A 26 5.05 14.26 -5.84
CA PHE A 26 6.16 14.58 -4.92
C PHE A 26 7.06 13.37 -4.66
N ILE A 27 6.48 12.17 -4.75
CA ILE A 27 7.26 10.94 -4.82
C ILE A 27 7.67 10.81 -6.30
N PRO A 28 8.97 10.69 -6.63
CA PRO A 28 9.46 10.57 -8.01
C PRO A 28 9.22 9.16 -8.55
N SER A 29 8.02 8.64 -8.31
CA SER A 29 7.53 7.34 -8.68
C SER A 29 6.01 7.34 -8.60
N ASP A 30 5.43 6.39 -9.28
CA ASP A 30 4.00 6.17 -9.37
C ASP A 30 3.76 4.66 -9.29
N THR A 31 2.52 4.24 -9.06
CA THR A 31 2.19 2.84 -8.92
C THR A 31 1.50 2.31 -10.18
N ASP A 32 1.66 1.02 -10.44
CA ASP A 32 0.95 0.34 -11.53
C ASP A 32 -0.58 0.44 -11.38
N PHE A 33 -1.07 0.72 -10.15
CA PHE A 33 -2.48 0.94 -9.89
C PHE A 33 -3.05 2.17 -10.63
N ARG A 34 -2.20 3.13 -11.05
CA ARG A 34 -2.64 4.32 -11.78
C ARG A 34 -3.47 3.98 -13.01
N ILE A 35 -3.13 2.93 -13.77
CA ILE A 35 -3.88 2.62 -15.00
C ILE A 35 -5.33 2.26 -14.70
N PHE A 36 -5.57 1.51 -13.61
CA PHE A 36 -6.91 1.14 -13.16
C PHE A 36 -7.68 2.35 -12.61
N ARG A 37 -7.00 3.24 -11.89
CA ARG A 37 -7.57 4.48 -11.33
C ARG A 37 -7.94 5.49 -12.42
N ASP A 38 -6.98 5.88 -13.25
CA ASP A 38 -7.10 7.01 -14.17
C ASP A 38 -7.91 6.68 -15.41
N PHE A 39 -7.73 5.47 -15.96
CA PHE A 39 -8.38 5.05 -17.21
C PHE A 39 -9.53 4.08 -16.97
N GLY A 40 -9.37 3.15 -16.02
CA GLY A 40 -10.41 2.18 -15.66
C GLY A 40 -11.51 2.75 -14.77
N LYS A 41 -11.26 3.87 -14.07
CA LYS A 41 -12.14 4.43 -13.02
C LYS A 41 -12.52 3.39 -11.97
N LEU A 42 -11.63 2.43 -11.70
CA LEU A 42 -11.87 1.35 -10.76
C LEU A 42 -11.49 1.79 -9.34
N SER A 43 -12.36 1.49 -8.38
CA SER A 43 -12.04 1.60 -6.97
C SER A 43 -11.22 0.38 -6.54
N GLY A 44 -10.15 0.61 -5.77
CA GLY A 44 -9.26 -0.44 -5.30
C GLY A 44 -8.41 0.02 -4.14
N LEU A 45 -7.55 -0.89 -3.67
CA LEU A 45 -6.56 -0.64 -2.64
C LEU A 45 -5.18 -0.82 -3.24
N ASP A 46 -4.33 0.17 -3.01
CA ASP A 46 -2.92 0.14 -3.38
C ASP A 46 -2.10 0.14 -2.09
N LEU A 47 -1.29 -0.91 -1.91
CA LEU A 47 -0.59 -1.18 -0.65
C LEU A 47 0.91 -0.97 -0.86
N ALA A 48 1.45 0.07 -0.24
CA ALA A 48 2.87 0.39 -0.28
C ALA A 48 3.39 0.73 1.12
N TRP A 49 4.63 0.32 1.41
CA TRP A 49 5.33 0.78 2.61
C TRP A 49 5.94 2.16 2.36
N ASN A 50 5.84 3.05 3.35
CA ASN A 50 6.23 4.45 3.24
C ASN A 50 7.32 4.87 4.24
N ALA A 51 8.17 3.94 4.67
CA ALA A 51 9.30 4.20 5.56
C ALA A 51 10.60 4.41 4.77
N ASP A 52 11.54 5.18 5.34
CA ASP A 52 12.89 5.37 4.78
C ASP A 52 12.93 5.80 3.31
N GLY A 53 12.00 6.63 2.83
CA GLY A 53 11.90 6.99 1.41
C GLY A 53 13.17 7.56 0.75
N TYR A 54 14.17 7.99 1.51
CA TYR A 54 15.49 8.40 1.00
C TYR A 54 16.36 7.23 0.51
N VAL A 55 16.08 5.99 0.91
CA VAL A 55 16.79 4.78 0.43
C VAL A 55 16.24 4.28 -0.90
N TYR A 56 15.01 4.66 -1.22
CA TYR A 56 14.30 4.25 -2.42
C TYR A 56 15.09 4.62 -3.69
N HIS A 57 15.18 3.71 -4.66
CA HIS A 57 16.01 3.85 -5.87
C HIS A 57 17.52 4.08 -5.62
N THR A 58 18.02 3.73 -4.44
CA THR A 58 19.46 3.75 -4.16
C THR A 58 19.99 2.35 -3.89
N ARG A 59 21.32 2.20 -3.80
CA ARG A 59 21.94 0.94 -3.37
C ARG A 59 21.63 0.56 -1.92
N LEU A 60 21.04 1.47 -1.15
CA LEU A 60 20.65 1.24 0.23
C LEU A 60 19.28 0.54 0.32
N ASP A 61 18.54 0.38 -0.79
CA ASP A 61 17.32 -0.40 -0.84
C ASP A 61 17.66 -1.89 -0.77
N ALA A 62 17.75 -2.41 0.46
CA ALA A 62 18.28 -3.73 0.76
C ALA A 62 17.35 -4.52 1.69
N PRO A 63 17.26 -5.86 1.56
CA PRO A 63 16.29 -6.67 2.29
C PRO A 63 16.41 -6.60 3.82
N ASP A 64 17.62 -6.36 4.34
CA ASP A 64 17.90 -6.22 5.76
C ASP A 64 17.23 -4.99 6.40
N ARG A 65 16.81 -4.02 5.58
CA ARG A 65 16.06 -2.83 6.03
C ARG A 65 14.57 -3.06 6.11
N VAL A 66 14.05 -4.18 5.61
CA VAL A 66 12.63 -4.53 5.66
C VAL A 66 12.36 -5.28 6.96
N PRO A 67 11.57 -4.71 7.90
CA PRO A 67 11.24 -5.43 9.13
C PRO A 67 10.43 -6.69 8.82
N PRO A 68 10.78 -7.88 9.37
CA PRO A 68 10.00 -9.09 9.13
C PRO A 68 8.51 -8.95 9.51
N ALA A 69 8.22 -8.15 10.54
CA ALA A 69 6.86 -7.82 10.95
C ALA A 69 6.07 -7.05 9.88
N ALA A 70 6.71 -6.24 9.04
CA ALA A 70 6.05 -5.53 7.95
C ALA A 70 5.53 -6.53 6.90
N ILE A 71 6.34 -7.53 6.56
CA ILE A 71 5.97 -8.61 5.64
C ILE A 71 4.80 -9.41 6.22
N GLN A 72 4.89 -9.83 7.48
CA GLN A 72 3.82 -10.61 8.13
C GLN A 72 2.51 -9.84 8.16
N ARG A 73 2.52 -8.57 8.60
CA ARG A 73 1.32 -7.73 8.69
C ARG A 73 0.68 -7.50 7.32
N THR A 74 1.48 -7.30 6.28
CA THR A 74 0.98 -7.20 4.91
C THR A 74 0.28 -8.51 4.50
N GLY A 75 0.89 -9.66 4.77
CA GLY A 75 0.30 -10.97 4.50
C GLY A 75 -1.03 -11.17 5.22
N ASP A 76 -1.07 -10.91 6.52
CA ASP A 76 -2.28 -11.04 7.34
C ASP A 76 -3.41 -10.12 6.83
N ASN A 77 -3.08 -8.87 6.52
CA ASN A 77 -4.05 -7.90 5.98
C ASN A 77 -4.58 -8.32 4.61
N VAL A 78 -3.72 -8.76 3.68
CA VAL A 78 -4.14 -9.20 2.35
C VAL A 78 -5.02 -10.44 2.45
N LEU A 79 -4.63 -11.43 3.27
CA LEU A 79 -5.43 -12.65 3.47
C LEU A 79 -6.80 -12.33 4.05
N ALA A 80 -6.85 -11.48 5.08
CA ALA A 80 -8.12 -11.07 5.70
C ALA A 80 -9.00 -10.24 4.75
N LEU A 81 -8.40 -9.35 3.95
CA LEU A 81 -9.11 -8.57 2.95
C LEU A 81 -9.75 -9.46 1.88
N VAL A 82 -9.01 -10.45 1.38
CA VAL A 82 -9.50 -11.43 0.40
C VAL A 82 -10.67 -12.19 1.00
N ASN A 83 -10.52 -12.75 2.21
CA ASN A 83 -11.60 -13.48 2.88
C ASN A 83 -12.83 -12.60 3.15
N GLY A 84 -12.64 -11.39 3.67
CA GLY A 84 -13.71 -10.44 3.98
C GLY A 84 -14.38 -9.82 2.75
N ALA A 85 -13.76 -9.90 1.56
CA ALA A 85 -14.38 -9.47 0.30
C ALA A 85 -15.34 -10.52 -0.28
N TYR A 86 -15.27 -11.77 0.17
CA TYR A 86 -16.13 -12.87 -0.26
C TYR A 86 -17.28 -13.19 0.71
N HIS A 87 -17.42 -12.40 1.79
CA HIS A 87 -18.50 -12.46 2.77
C HIS A 87 -19.29 -11.15 2.76
#